data_AF-A0A259LD88-F1
#
_entry.id   AF-A0A259LD88-F1
#
_cell.length_a   1.000
_cell.length_b   1.000
_cell.length_c   1.000
_cell.angle_alpha   90.00
_cell.angle_beta   90.00
_cell.angle_gamma   90.00
#
_symmetry.space_group_name_H-M   'P 1'
#
loop_
_entity.id
_entity.type
_entity.pdbx_description
1 polymer ?
#
loop_
_entity_poly.entity_id
_entity_poly.type
_entity_poly.pdbx_seq_one_letter_code
_entity_poly.pdbx_strand_id
1 'polypeptide(L)'
;MVAFDDISSALDRLREAHYWLHQMERNYHFADQFRWSLNSFLKALKEVRPILDQELQHKEGFKAWKEPIYRTLRDNELLVSLQKTRDVAVHQRRLRLRSSGAIGLYQGGLRFGVGLPIDPDHDSDTAILAAVAAGDPFGLMMPDEDTIPCVRRFWRLPEYEEEIVQLWGRNKSSAKSYAKGERSMNGAVARMSSIRSLWI
;
A
#
# COMPACT_ATOMS: atom_id res chain seq x y z
N MET A 1 -33.83 1.63 7.08
CA MET A 1 -32.92 0.50 6.75
C MET A 1 -32.52 0.60 5.28
N VAL A 2 -31.88 1.71 4.86
CA VAL A 2 -31.75 2.06 3.41
C VAL A 2 -30.50 2.94 3.17
N ALA A 3 -29.30 2.37 3.21
CA ALA A 3 -28.08 3.11 2.84
C ALA A 3 -26.92 2.22 2.41
N PHE A 4 -26.86 0.98 2.90
CA PHE A 4 -25.81 0.02 2.52
C PHE A 4 -26.02 -0.56 1.12
N ASP A 5 -27.26 -0.78 0.70
CA ASP A 5 -27.57 -1.35 -0.62
C ASP A 5 -27.16 -0.39 -1.74
N ASP A 6 -27.37 0.92 -1.52
CA ASP A 6 -27.10 1.98 -2.49
C ASP A 6 -25.60 2.11 -2.85
N ILE A 7 -24.68 1.55 -2.06
CA ILE A 7 -23.22 1.60 -2.32
C ILE A 7 -22.56 0.23 -2.29
N SER A 8 -23.37 -0.82 -2.44
CA SER A 8 -22.93 -2.21 -2.24
C SER A 8 -21.77 -2.59 -3.17
N SER A 9 -21.78 -2.12 -4.42
CA SER A 9 -20.73 -2.41 -5.40
C SER A 9 -19.44 -1.64 -5.10
N ALA A 10 -19.55 -0.37 -4.69
CA ALA A 10 -18.38 0.40 -4.27
C ALA A 10 -17.72 -0.19 -3.02
N LEU A 11 -18.52 -0.68 -2.06
CA LEU A 11 -18.03 -1.34 -0.86
C LEU A 11 -17.36 -2.68 -1.18
N ASP A 12 -17.95 -3.48 -2.07
CA ASP A 12 -17.35 -4.74 -2.51
C ASP A 12 -16.00 -4.51 -3.19
N ARG A 13 -15.93 -3.52 -4.08
CA ARG A 13 -14.67 -3.13 -4.73
C ARG A 13 -13.61 -2.65 -3.74
N LEU A 14 -14.03 -1.92 -2.69
CA LEU A 14 -13.12 -1.51 -1.62
C LEU A 14 -12.60 -2.70 -0.81
N ARG A 15 -13.44 -3.70 -0.54
CA ARG A 15 -13.03 -4.95 0.12
C ARG A 15 -12.05 -5.73 -0.75
N GLU A 16 -12.26 -5.76 -2.07
CA GLU A 16 -11.32 -6.36 -3.01
C GLU A 16 -9.96 -5.65 -2.96
N ALA A 17 -9.93 -4.32 -2.95
CA ALA A 17 -8.68 -3.57 -2.77
C ALA A 17 -7.99 -3.96 -1.44
N HIS A 18 -8.75 -4.05 -0.35
CA HIS A 18 -8.22 -4.49 0.94
C HIS A 18 -7.64 -5.92 0.89
N TYR A 19 -8.30 -6.85 0.19
CA TYR A 19 -7.77 -8.19 -0.03
C TYR A 19 -6.41 -8.16 -0.75
N TRP A 20 -6.28 -7.38 -1.81
CA TRP A 20 -5.03 -7.27 -2.57
C TRP A 20 -3.89 -6.67 -1.77
N LEU A 21 -4.19 -5.75 -0.85
CA LEU A 21 -3.20 -5.24 0.09
C LEU A 21 -2.59 -6.35 0.95
N HIS A 22 -3.43 -7.22 1.52
CA HIS A 22 -2.93 -8.38 2.28
C HIS A 22 -2.16 -9.37 1.40
N GLN A 23 -2.51 -9.49 0.12
CA GLN A 23 -1.71 -10.29 -0.81
C GLN A 23 -0.32 -9.68 -1.03
N MET A 24 -0.20 -8.35 -1.07
CA MET A 24 1.12 -7.70 -1.11
C MET A 24 1.94 -8.01 0.15
N GLU A 25 1.32 -7.92 1.33
CA GLU A 25 1.99 -8.20 2.61
C GLU A 25 2.47 -9.65 2.70
N ARG A 26 1.62 -10.61 2.30
CA ARG A 26 1.96 -12.04 2.30
C ARG A 26 3.05 -12.39 1.31
N ASN A 27 3.09 -11.70 0.18
CA ASN A 27 4.03 -11.96 -0.90
C ASN A 27 5.19 -10.97 -0.93
N TYR A 28 5.48 -10.29 0.18
CA TYR A 28 6.43 -9.18 0.22
C TYR A 28 7.83 -9.53 -0.31
N HIS A 29 8.25 -10.79 -0.12
CA HIS A 29 9.55 -11.30 -0.55
C HIS A 29 9.57 -11.85 -1.98
N PHE A 30 8.40 -12.15 -2.56
CA PHE A 30 8.23 -12.72 -3.89
C PHE A 30 7.92 -11.62 -4.91
N ALA A 31 8.89 -11.31 -5.77
CA ALA A 31 8.89 -10.12 -6.60
C ALA A 31 7.68 -10.04 -7.53
N ASP A 32 7.40 -11.11 -8.27
CA ASP A 32 6.30 -11.14 -9.23
C ASP A 32 4.95 -11.01 -8.53
N GLN A 33 4.70 -11.82 -7.51
CA GLN A 33 3.45 -11.85 -6.76
C GLN A 33 3.20 -10.53 -6.03
N PHE A 34 4.25 -9.90 -5.48
CA PHE A 34 4.14 -8.55 -4.91
C PHE A 34 3.74 -7.53 -5.97
N ARG A 35 4.43 -7.51 -7.12
CA ARG A 35 4.13 -6.57 -8.22
C ARG A 35 2.72 -6.76 -8.77
N TRP A 36 2.28 -8.01 -8.94
CA TRP A 36 0.91 -8.31 -9.40
C TRP A 36 -0.14 -7.87 -8.39
N SER A 37 0.06 -8.19 -7.11
CA SER A 37 -0.85 -7.80 -6.03
C SER A 37 -0.96 -6.28 -5.90
N LEU A 38 0.16 -5.55 -6.01
CA LEU A 38 0.16 -4.09 -6.02
C LEU A 38 -0.61 -3.52 -7.22
N ASN A 39 -0.43 -4.08 -8.41
CA ASN A 39 -1.17 -3.65 -9.58
C ASN A 39 -2.68 -3.86 -9.40
N SER A 40 -3.08 -5.05 -8.92
CA SER A 40 -4.49 -5.37 -8.63
C SER A 40 -5.08 -4.44 -7.56
N PHE A 41 -4.33 -4.18 -6.48
CA PHE A 41 -4.72 -3.22 -5.45
C PHE A 41 -5.00 -1.83 -6.03
N LEU A 42 -4.06 -1.28 -6.82
CA LEU A 42 -4.20 0.05 -7.41
C LEU A 42 -5.36 0.12 -8.42
N LYS A 43 -5.63 -0.96 -9.16
CA LYS A 43 -6.78 -1.06 -10.05
C LYS A 43 -8.09 -1.04 -9.27
N ALA A 44 -8.24 -1.95 -8.30
CA ALA A 44 -9.45 -2.05 -7.48
C ALA A 44 -9.74 -0.73 -6.77
N LEU A 45 -8.72 -0.10 -6.15
CA LEU A 45 -8.88 1.17 -5.46
C LEU A 45 -9.33 2.31 -6.39
N LYS A 46 -8.81 2.38 -7.62
CA LYS A 46 -9.22 3.41 -8.59
C LYS A 46 -10.67 3.24 -9.02
N GLU A 47 -11.16 2.01 -9.12
CA GLU A 47 -12.53 1.69 -9.54
C GLU A 47 -13.59 2.02 -8.49
N VAL A 48 -13.22 2.10 -7.20
CA VAL A 48 -14.16 2.50 -6.14
C VAL A 48 -14.83 3.84 -6.44
N ARG A 49 -14.05 4.82 -6.91
CA ARG A 49 -14.55 6.18 -7.18
C ARG A 49 -15.63 6.23 -8.29
N PRO A 50 -15.38 5.75 -9.52
CA PRO A 50 -16.39 5.78 -10.58
C PRO A 50 -17.63 4.93 -10.23
N ILE A 51 -17.46 3.80 -9.53
CA ILE A 51 -18.60 3.00 -9.06
C ILE A 51 -19.44 3.81 -8.08
N LEU A 52 -18.82 4.44 -7.08
CA LEU A 52 -19.51 5.30 -6.11
C LEU A 52 -20.22 6.48 -6.80
N ASP A 53 -19.58 7.08 -7.81
CA ASP A 53 -20.16 8.16 -8.60
C ASP A 53 -21.41 7.72 -9.34
N GLN A 54 -21.39 6.52 -9.93
CA GLN A 54 -22.52 5.93 -10.65
C GLN A 54 -23.66 5.55 -9.71
N GLU A 55 -23.34 4.94 -8.56
CA GLU A 55 -24.30 4.49 -7.57
C GLU A 55 -25.05 5.66 -6.91
N LEU A 56 -24.35 6.75 -6.59
CA LEU A 56 -24.92 7.90 -5.88
C LEU A 56 -25.29 9.10 -6.77
N GLN A 57 -25.21 8.98 -8.10
CA GLN A 57 -25.49 10.10 -9.02
C GLN A 57 -26.87 10.74 -8.85
N HIS A 58 -27.86 9.95 -8.43
CA HIS A 58 -29.26 10.36 -8.27
C HIS A 58 -29.57 10.93 -6.88
N LYS A 59 -28.62 10.85 -5.94
CA LYS A 59 -28.81 11.38 -4.58
C LYS A 59 -28.58 12.88 -4.55
N GLU A 60 -29.61 13.60 -4.11
CA GLU A 60 -29.54 15.05 -3.94
C GLU A 60 -28.41 15.43 -2.97
N GLY A 61 -27.66 16.49 -3.28
CA GLY A 61 -26.54 16.96 -2.46
C GLY A 61 -25.25 16.13 -2.57
N PHE A 62 -25.25 14.94 -3.17
CA PHE A 62 -24.04 14.09 -3.29
C PHE A 62 -22.90 14.79 -4.02
N LYS A 63 -23.20 15.50 -5.12
CA LYS A 63 -22.19 16.25 -5.88
C LYS A 63 -21.53 17.35 -5.04
N ALA A 64 -22.32 18.09 -4.26
CA ALA A 64 -21.80 19.15 -3.40
C ALA A 64 -20.96 18.58 -2.25
N TRP A 65 -21.38 17.45 -1.68
CA TRP A 65 -20.67 16.77 -0.61
C TRP A 65 -19.33 16.14 -1.07
N LYS A 66 -19.30 15.49 -2.24
CA LYS A 66 -18.11 14.74 -2.70
C LYS A 66 -16.99 15.63 -3.24
N GLU A 67 -17.32 16.77 -3.82
CA GLU A 67 -16.36 17.63 -4.52
C GLU A 67 -15.18 18.09 -3.64
N PRO A 68 -15.36 18.56 -2.38
CA PRO A 68 -14.23 18.91 -1.53
C PRO A 68 -13.35 17.68 -1.21
N ILE A 69 -13.93 16.50 -0.99
CA ILE A 69 -13.18 15.27 -0.73
C ILE A 69 -12.34 14.90 -1.96
N TYR A 70 -12.94 14.94 -3.14
CA TYR A 70 -12.25 14.62 -4.40
C TYR A 70 -11.19 15.64 -4.80
N ARG A 71 -11.29 16.89 -4.34
CA ARG A 71 -10.21 17.88 -4.48
C ARG A 71 -9.02 17.48 -3.62
N THR A 72 -9.23 17.21 -2.34
CA THR A 72 -8.15 16.74 -1.44
C THR A 72 -7.46 15.49 -1.96
N LEU A 73 -8.20 14.55 -2.56
CA LEU A 73 -7.61 13.34 -3.16
C LEU A 73 -6.83 13.62 -4.45
N ARG A 74 -7.27 14.60 -5.27
CA ARG A 74 -6.56 15.03 -6.48
C ARG A 74 -5.27 15.77 -6.15
N ASP A 75 -5.27 16.55 -5.09
CA ASP A 75 -4.12 17.34 -4.65
C ASP A 75 -3.13 16.50 -3.83
N ASN A 76 -3.45 15.24 -3.54
CA ASN A 76 -2.56 14.33 -2.82
C ASN A 76 -1.46 13.78 -3.76
N GLU A 77 -0.25 14.30 -3.60
CA GLU A 77 0.93 13.95 -4.42
C GLU A 77 1.21 12.44 -4.45
N LEU A 78 1.02 11.73 -3.33
CA LEU A 78 1.23 10.28 -3.26
C LEU A 78 0.22 9.52 -4.13
N LEU A 79 -1.06 9.90 -4.08
CA LEU A 79 -2.10 9.27 -4.89
C LEU A 79 -1.86 9.55 -6.39
N VAL A 80 -1.42 10.76 -6.72
CA VAL A 80 -1.05 11.14 -8.09
C VAL A 80 0.16 10.32 -8.57
N SER A 81 1.22 10.18 -7.78
CA SER A 81 2.41 9.42 -8.16
C SER A 81 2.11 7.92 -8.30
N LEU A 82 1.27 7.36 -7.41
CA LEU A 82 0.83 5.97 -7.51
C LEU A 82 0.00 5.71 -8.76
N GLN A 83 -0.91 6.62 -9.12
CA GLN A 83 -1.69 6.54 -10.35
C GLN A 83 -0.80 6.61 -11.59
N LYS A 84 0.18 7.53 -11.63
CA LYS A 84 1.16 7.61 -12.72
C LYS A 84 1.98 6.33 -12.84
N THR A 85 2.48 5.81 -11.73
CA THR A 85 3.26 4.56 -11.70
C THR A 85 2.46 3.38 -12.25
N ARG A 86 1.17 3.31 -11.93
CA ARG A 86 0.24 2.32 -12.49
C ARG A 86 0.03 2.53 -13.98
N ASP A 87 -0.21 3.75 -14.44
CA ASP A 87 -0.45 4.04 -15.86
C ASP A 87 0.75 3.66 -16.71
N VAL A 88 1.96 3.94 -16.21
CA VAL A 88 3.21 3.44 -16.78
C VAL A 88 3.25 1.92 -16.77
N ALA A 89 2.89 1.25 -15.66
CA ALA A 89 2.88 -0.20 -15.59
C ALA A 89 1.89 -0.87 -16.55
N VAL A 90 0.72 -0.28 -16.76
CA VAL A 90 -0.31 -0.75 -17.68
C VAL A 90 0.14 -0.59 -19.13
N HIS A 91 0.86 0.48 -19.47
CA HIS A 91 1.36 0.71 -20.84
C HIS A 91 2.69 0.01 -21.15
N GLN A 92 3.60 -0.09 -20.17
CA GLN A 92 4.93 -0.72 -20.33
C GLN A 92 4.96 -2.19 -19.90
N ARG A 93 3.80 -2.78 -19.60
CA ARG A 93 3.59 -4.18 -19.15
C ARG A 93 4.32 -4.59 -17.87
N ARG A 94 5.01 -3.69 -17.15
CA ARG A 94 5.60 -3.98 -15.81
C ARG A 94 5.62 -2.74 -14.91
N LEU A 95 5.24 -2.94 -13.65
CA LEU A 95 5.39 -1.94 -12.60
C LEU A 95 6.84 -1.99 -12.10
N ARG A 96 7.65 -0.98 -12.46
CA ARG A 96 9.06 -0.89 -12.04
C ARG A 96 9.18 -0.12 -10.74
N LEU A 97 9.26 -0.87 -9.64
CA LEU A 97 9.64 -0.32 -8.34
C LEU A 97 11.15 -0.31 -8.16
N ARG A 98 11.64 0.56 -7.28
CA ARG A 98 12.97 0.38 -6.70
C ARG A 98 12.86 -0.66 -5.60
N SER A 99 13.75 -1.64 -5.63
CA SER A 99 13.89 -2.61 -4.55
C SER A 99 15.30 -2.55 -3.96
N SER A 100 15.38 -2.64 -2.64
CA SER A 100 16.63 -2.81 -1.92
C SER A 100 16.38 -3.75 -0.75
N GLY A 101 17.44 -4.25 -0.14
CA GLY A 101 17.33 -5.05 1.08
C GLY A 101 18.40 -4.69 2.09
N ALA A 102 18.23 -5.25 3.29
CA ALA A 102 19.29 -5.42 4.27
C ALA A 102 19.32 -6.88 4.70
N ILE A 103 20.50 -7.49 4.70
CA ILE A 103 20.74 -8.80 5.34
C ILE A 103 21.27 -8.54 6.73
N GLY A 104 20.76 -9.26 7.71
CA GLY A 104 21.18 -9.06 9.08
C GLY A 104 20.70 -10.10 10.07
N LEU A 105 21.00 -9.85 11.34
CA LEU A 105 20.62 -10.72 12.45
C LEU A 105 19.32 -10.21 13.09
N TYR A 106 18.34 -11.11 13.21
CA TYR A 106 17.07 -10.84 13.86
C TYR A 106 17.03 -11.35 15.29
N GLN A 107 16.73 -10.46 16.24
CA GLN A 107 16.41 -10.80 17.64
C GLN A 107 15.35 -9.82 18.15
N GLY A 108 14.08 -10.11 17.88
CA GLY A 108 12.96 -9.18 18.17
C GLY A 108 12.95 -7.90 17.31
N GLY A 109 13.83 -7.82 16.31
CA GLY A 109 14.06 -6.69 15.41
C GLY A 109 15.39 -6.88 14.66
N LEU A 110 15.60 -6.15 13.56
CA LEU A 110 16.88 -6.15 12.84
C LEU A 110 17.93 -5.41 13.67
N ARG A 111 18.89 -6.12 14.27
CA ARG A 111 19.92 -5.52 15.15
C ARG A 111 21.11 -4.95 14.39
N PHE A 112 21.53 -5.67 13.35
CA PHE A 112 22.63 -5.28 12.48
C PHE A 112 22.25 -5.67 11.06
N GLY A 113 22.45 -4.78 10.08
CA GLY A 113 22.06 -5.05 8.71
C GLY A 113 22.97 -4.35 7.71
N VAL A 114 23.50 -5.12 6.76
CA VAL A 114 24.26 -4.57 5.64
C VAL A 114 23.31 -4.39 4.46
N GLY A 115 23.27 -3.18 3.90
CA GLY A 115 22.45 -2.89 2.75
C GLY A 115 22.92 -3.67 1.53
N LEU A 116 21.97 -4.28 0.81
CA LEU A 116 22.22 -4.94 -0.46
C LEU A 116 21.26 -4.43 -1.54
N PRO A 117 21.72 -4.26 -2.78
CA PRO A 117 20.81 -4.12 -3.90
C PRO A 117 20.05 -5.44 -4.09
N ILE A 118 18.72 -5.38 -4.11
CA ILE A 118 17.86 -6.50 -4.52
C ILE A 118 17.20 -6.06 -5.81
N ASP A 119 17.41 -6.80 -6.88
CA ASP A 119 16.73 -6.53 -8.14
C ASP A 119 15.20 -6.70 -7.95
N PRO A 120 14.37 -5.73 -8.39
CA PRO A 120 12.91 -5.79 -8.24
C PRO A 120 12.23 -6.92 -9.02
N ASP A 121 12.94 -7.57 -9.93
CA ASP A 121 12.48 -8.75 -10.66
C ASP A 121 12.93 -10.07 -10.00
N HIS A 122 13.70 -10.02 -8.91
CA HIS A 122 14.18 -11.20 -8.20
C HIS A 122 13.60 -11.32 -6.79
N ASP A 123 13.46 -12.56 -6.33
CA ASP A 123 13.00 -12.88 -4.99
C ASP A 123 14.10 -12.62 -3.95
N SER A 124 13.68 -12.47 -2.69
CA SER A 124 14.61 -12.19 -1.60
C SER A 124 15.61 -13.35 -1.39
N ASP A 125 15.19 -14.58 -1.68
CA ASP A 125 16.01 -15.79 -1.56
C ASP A 125 17.20 -15.76 -2.52
N THR A 126 17.03 -15.22 -3.73
CA THR A 126 18.13 -15.04 -4.69
C THR A 126 19.19 -14.11 -4.12
N ALA A 127 18.78 -13.08 -3.38
CA ALA A 127 19.68 -12.13 -2.76
C ALA A 127 20.44 -12.73 -1.57
N ILE A 128 19.77 -13.59 -0.80
CA ILE A 128 20.37 -14.41 0.27
C ILE A 128 21.45 -15.31 -0.30
N LEU A 129 21.12 -16.07 -1.36
CA LEU A 129 22.05 -17.00 -2.00
C LEU A 129 23.27 -16.28 -2.57
N ALA A 130 23.08 -15.10 -3.17
CA ALA A 130 24.18 -14.27 -3.66
C ALA A 130 25.10 -13.80 -2.52
N ALA A 131 24.55 -13.42 -1.37
CA ALA A 131 25.35 -13.00 -0.21
C ALA A 131 26.14 -14.16 0.42
N VAL A 132 25.53 -15.35 0.50
CA VAL A 132 26.22 -16.58 0.94
C VAL A 132 27.33 -16.94 -0.04
N ALA A 133 27.07 -16.88 -1.35
CA ALA A 133 28.08 -17.15 -2.37
C ALA A 133 29.24 -16.15 -2.36
N ALA A 134 28.99 -14.90 -1.93
CA ALA A 134 30.02 -13.89 -1.71
C ALA A 134 30.87 -14.13 -0.44
N GLY A 135 30.61 -15.22 0.30
CA GLY A 135 31.43 -15.68 1.42
C GLY A 135 31.10 -15.06 2.77
N ASP A 136 29.96 -14.36 2.90
CA ASP A 136 29.49 -13.73 4.15
C ASP A 136 30.62 -13.07 4.97
N PRO A 137 31.24 -11.99 4.45
CA PRO A 137 32.43 -11.39 5.05
C PRO A 137 32.19 -10.82 6.46
N PHE A 138 30.94 -10.74 6.91
CA PHE A 138 30.53 -10.22 8.21
C PHE A 138 30.00 -11.31 9.15
N GLY A 139 29.94 -12.58 8.73
CA GLY A 139 29.44 -13.69 9.54
C GLY A 139 27.95 -13.58 9.91
N LEU A 140 27.15 -12.84 9.13
CA LEU A 140 25.73 -12.57 9.40
C LEU A 140 24.79 -13.71 9.01
N MET A 141 25.29 -14.68 8.26
CA MET A 141 24.54 -15.83 7.75
C MET A 141 24.77 -17.10 8.57
N MET A 142 25.66 -17.04 9.56
CA MET A 142 25.87 -18.12 10.50
C MET A 142 24.78 -18.07 11.59
N PRO A 143 23.96 -19.11 11.75
CA PRO A 143 23.00 -19.17 12.85
C PRO A 143 23.78 -19.22 14.18
N ASP A 144 23.42 -18.34 15.11
CA ASP A 144 23.83 -18.45 16.52
C ASP A 144 22.63 -18.91 17.38
N GLU A 145 22.82 -19.16 18.68
CA GLU A 145 21.74 -19.67 19.55
C GLU A 145 20.59 -18.66 19.75
N ASP A 146 20.81 -17.37 19.47
CA ASP A 146 19.92 -16.26 19.88
C ASP A 146 19.42 -15.39 18.71
N THR A 147 19.96 -15.58 17.50
CA THR A 147 19.73 -14.74 16.34
C THR A 147 19.54 -15.57 15.07
N ILE A 148 18.63 -15.07 14.23
CA ILE A 148 18.27 -15.73 12.97
C ILE A 148 18.68 -14.79 11.82
N PRO A 149 19.45 -15.26 10.83
CA PRO A 149 19.71 -14.50 9.62
C PRO A 149 18.39 -14.13 8.94
N CYS A 150 18.22 -12.86 8.60
CA CYS A 150 17.00 -12.37 7.96
C CYS A 150 17.32 -11.40 6.83
N VAL A 151 16.39 -11.36 5.86
CA VAL A 151 16.35 -10.29 4.87
C VAL A 151 15.19 -9.38 5.17
N ARG A 152 15.48 -8.10 5.31
CA ARG A 152 14.48 -7.05 5.26
C ARG A 152 14.52 -6.42 3.88
N ARG A 153 13.48 -6.67 3.08
CA ARG A 153 13.31 -6.01 1.78
C ARG A 153 12.64 -4.64 1.98
N PHE A 154 12.86 -3.74 1.03
CA PHE A 154 12.22 -2.43 0.95
C PHE A 154 11.75 -2.21 -0.48
N TRP A 155 10.47 -1.87 -0.63
CA TRP A 155 9.88 -1.47 -1.91
C TRP A 155 9.61 0.04 -1.93
N ARG A 156 10.15 0.73 -2.93
CA ARG A 156 10.05 2.19 -3.06
C ARG A 156 9.54 2.60 -4.43
N LEU A 157 8.82 3.71 -4.48
CA LEU A 157 8.55 4.40 -5.74
C LEU A 157 9.84 5.08 -6.22
N PRO A 158 10.05 5.22 -7.55
CA PRO A 158 11.21 5.93 -8.09
C PRO A 158 11.35 7.37 -7.56
N GLU A 159 10.22 8.03 -7.28
CA GLU A 159 10.15 9.43 -6.84
C GLU A 159 10.30 9.61 -5.31
N TYR A 160 10.31 8.52 -4.53
CA TYR A 160 10.32 8.58 -3.06
C TYR A 160 11.41 7.71 -2.44
N GLU A 161 12.07 8.22 -1.42
CA GLU A 161 13.06 7.48 -0.62
C GLU A 161 12.42 6.64 0.50
N GLU A 162 11.18 6.96 0.86
CA GLU A 162 10.39 6.20 1.84
C GLU A 162 9.82 4.91 1.23
N GLU A 163 9.67 3.89 2.07
CA GLU A 163 9.03 2.63 1.68
C GLU A 163 7.54 2.86 1.38
N ILE A 164 7.01 2.19 0.36
CA ILE A 164 5.61 2.29 -0.04
C ILE A 164 4.68 2.07 1.16
N VAL A 165 4.93 1.03 1.97
CA VAL A 165 4.12 0.71 3.16
C VAL A 165 4.13 1.86 4.18
N GLN A 166 5.25 2.56 4.34
CA GLN A 166 5.39 3.68 5.28
C GLN A 166 4.70 4.95 4.76
N LEU A 167 4.79 5.21 3.45
CA LEU A 167 4.09 6.33 2.79
C LEU A 167 2.57 6.26 3.01
N TRP A 168 2.01 5.04 2.98
CA TRP A 168 0.59 4.82 3.32
C TRP A 168 0.29 5.14 4.79
N GLY A 169 1.19 4.78 5.72
CA GLY A 169 1.06 5.07 7.14
C GLY A 169 1.07 6.57 7.46
N ARG A 170 1.95 7.36 6.82
CA ARG A 170 2.07 8.80 7.06
C ARG A 170 0.84 9.61 6.65
N ASN A 171 0.20 9.23 5.54
CA ASN A 171 -1.02 9.89 5.08
C ASN A 171 -2.25 9.65 6.00
N LYS A 172 -2.21 8.64 6.87
CA LYS A 172 -3.24 8.43 7.91
C LYS A 172 -3.23 9.55 8.97
N SER A 173 -2.08 10.18 9.23
CA SER A 173 -1.90 11.26 10.21
C SER A 173 -2.55 12.57 9.77
N SER A 174 -2.44 12.90 8.48
CA SER A 174 -3.03 14.11 7.92
C SER A 174 -4.56 14.03 7.91
N ALA A 175 -5.12 12.85 7.62
CA ALA A 175 -6.57 12.58 7.65
C ALA A 175 -7.23 12.68 9.05
N LYS A 176 -6.45 12.65 10.14
CA LYS A 176 -6.96 12.86 11.51
C LYS A 176 -7.29 14.33 11.80
N SER A 177 -6.62 15.28 11.15
CA SER A 177 -6.89 16.73 11.31
C SER A 177 -8.27 17.11 10.75
N TYR A 178 -8.64 16.55 9.60
CA TYR A 178 -9.89 16.86 8.90
C TYR A 178 -11.15 16.33 9.60
N ALA A 179 -11.07 15.16 10.26
CA ALA A 179 -12.23 14.58 10.96
C ALA A 179 -12.62 15.34 12.24
N LYS A 180 -11.78 16.27 12.72
CA LYS A 180 -12.10 17.10 13.88
C LYS A 180 -13.05 18.26 13.51
N GLY A 181 -13.18 18.60 12.22
CA GLY A 181 -14.06 19.63 11.70
C GLY A 181 -15.49 19.16 11.34
N GLU A 182 -15.76 17.85 11.29
CA GLU A 182 -17.01 17.29 10.76
C GLU A 182 -18.13 17.06 11.80
N ARG A 183 -17.96 17.49 13.06
CA ARG A 183 -19.00 17.32 14.11
C ARG A 183 -20.27 18.17 13.91
N SER A 184 -20.43 18.90 12.81
CA SER A 184 -21.53 19.86 12.61
C SER A 184 -22.61 19.45 11.59
N MET A 185 -22.53 18.30 10.89
CA MET A 185 -23.58 17.93 9.93
C MET A 185 -24.02 16.46 9.99
N ASN A 186 -25.22 16.29 10.57
CA ASN A 186 -26.22 15.22 10.45
C ASN A 186 -25.82 13.81 9.96
N GLY A 187 -25.99 12.84 10.89
CA GLY A 187 -26.73 11.57 10.75
C GLY A 187 -26.24 10.52 9.75
N ALA A 188 -26.15 10.86 8.47
CA ALA A 188 -25.74 9.95 7.40
C ALA A 188 -24.21 9.88 7.25
N VAL A 189 -23.52 11.00 7.52
CA VAL A 189 -22.06 11.13 7.38
C VAL A 189 -21.31 10.42 8.53
N ALA A 190 -21.92 10.36 9.72
CA ALA A 190 -21.35 9.71 10.89
C ALA A 190 -21.10 8.19 10.70
N ARG A 191 -21.73 7.55 9.71
CA ARG A 191 -21.57 6.11 9.45
C ARG A 191 -20.45 5.78 8.46
N MET A 192 -19.99 6.72 7.62
CA MET A 192 -18.79 6.51 6.80
C MET A 192 -17.50 6.51 7.64
N SER A 193 -17.53 7.09 8.84
CA SER A 193 -16.49 6.94 9.86
C SER A 193 -16.24 5.49 10.29
N SER A 194 -17.21 4.59 10.11
CA SER A 194 -17.10 3.16 10.46
C SER A 194 -16.18 2.38 9.48
N ILE A 195 -15.96 2.89 8.27
CA ILE A 195 -14.99 2.29 7.33
C ILE A 195 -13.55 2.55 7.80
N ARG A 196 -13.31 3.52 8.69
CA ARG A 196 -11.97 3.78 9.26
C ARG A 196 -11.48 2.70 10.23
N SER A 197 -12.37 1.92 10.85
CA SER A 197 -11.99 0.85 11.79
C SER A 197 -11.65 -0.49 11.12
N LEU A 198 -11.81 -0.59 9.79
CA LEU A 198 -11.47 -1.79 9.01
C LEU A 198 -9.98 -1.82 8.58
N TRP A 199 -9.17 -0.87 9.04
CA TRP A 199 -7.74 -0.71 8.70
C TRP A 199 -6.81 -0.92 9.91
N ILE A 200 -7.26 -1.71 10.89
CA ILE A 200 -6.47 -2.26 12.00
C ILE A 200 -6.59 -3.78 11.93
#